data_AF-B9Z3D5-F1
#
_entry.id   AF-B9Z3D5-F1
#
_cell.length_a   1.000
_cell.length_b   1.000
_cell.length_c   1.000
_cell.angle_alpha   90.00
_cell.angle_beta   90.00
_cell.angle_gamma   90.00
#
_symmetry.space_group_name_H-M   'P 1'
#
loop_
_entity.id
_entity.type
_entity.pdbx_description
1 polymer ?
#
loop_
_entity_poly.entity_id
_entity_poly.type
_entity_poly.pdbx_seq_one_letter_code
_entity_poly.pdbx_strand_id
1 'polypeptide(L)'
;MKTPPSFLVILTLISLVACGDSPPDASSQFQEQKVAELARQKAEQDKKREQKQAAYLQVVRDSLKDPDSAQFRDLQWSIDHEQYGDSLCGWVNAKNSLGWYVGFHPFAVTAKPLKGSPEGRLILPTEADDSQTQRINLVMLEQAGCGLSLNV
;
A
#
# COMPACT_ATOMS: atom_id res chain seq x y z
N MET A 1 15.91 3.55 81.74
CA MET A 1 15.13 2.31 81.82
C MET A 1 13.64 2.63 81.64
N LYS A 2 13.03 2.31 80.49
CA LYS A 2 11.60 1.93 80.39
C LYS A 2 11.29 1.37 78.98
N THR A 3 10.81 0.14 78.93
CA THR A 3 10.09 -0.53 77.83
C THR A 3 8.78 -1.08 78.43
N PRO A 4 7.85 -1.69 77.67
CA PRO A 4 7.03 -1.26 76.51
C PRO A 4 5.53 -1.47 76.91
N PRO A 5 4.51 -1.86 76.09
CA PRO A 5 4.33 -1.96 74.62
C PRO A 5 2.99 -1.37 74.12
N SER A 6 2.84 -1.14 72.80
CA SER A 6 1.56 -1.26 72.06
C SER A 6 1.80 -1.13 70.55
N PHE A 7 2.67 -2.00 70.03
CA PHE A 7 2.48 -2.53 68.68
C PHE A 7 1.33 -3.53 68.79
N LEU A 8 0.16 -3.32 68.16
CA LEU A 8 -0.72 -4.44 67.74
C LEU A 8 -2.01 -4.13 66.95
N VAL A 9 -2.31 -2.91 66.46
CA VAL A 9 -3.68 -2.68 65.90
C VAL A 9 -3.76 -2.22 64.44
N ILE A 10 -2.66 -1.96 63.74
CA ILE A 10 -2.76 -1.49 62.33
C ILE A 10 -2.02 -2.44 61.37
N LEU A 11 -2.30 -3.73 61.46
CA LEU A 11 -1.81 -4.74 60.52
C LEU A 11 -2.90 -5.75 60.09
N THR A 12 -4.18 -5.36 60.17
CA THR A 12 -5.31 -6.18 59.72
C THR A 12 -6.34 -5.37 58.91
N LEU A 13 -5.85 -4.56 57.96
CA LEU A 13 -6.65 -4.12 56.82
C LEU A 13 -5.92 -4.50 55.52
N ILE A 14 -5.44 -5.74 55.47
CA ILE A 14 -5.41 -6.48 54.22
C ILE A 14 -6.88 -6.77 53.92
N SER A 15 -7.58 -5.79 53.36
CA SER A 15 -8.81 -6.05 52.63
C SER A 15 -8.43 -7.03 51.55
N LEU A 16 -8.87 -8.29 51.69
CA LEU A 16 -8.81 -9.26 50.62
C LEU A 16 -9.43 -8.58 49.39
N VAL A 17 -8.60 -8.17 48.44
CA VAL A 17 -9.01 -8.10 47.06
C VAL A 17 -9.26 -9.55 46.69
N ALA A 18 -10.52 -9.97 46.88
CA ALA A 18 -11.02 -11.18 46.30
C ALA A 18 -10.77 -11.08 44.79
N CYS A 19 -9.92 -11.96 44.25
CA CYS A 19 -9.96 -12.29 42.85
C CYS A 19 -11.33 -12.92 42.60
N GLY A 20 -12.32 -12.08 42.28
CA GLY A 20 -13.54 -12.54 41.63
C GLY A 20 -13.14 -12.99 40.23
N ASP A 21 -12.88 -14.29 40.07
CA ASP A 21 -12.80 -14.94 38.76
C ASP A 21 -14.23 -15.03 38.20
N SER A 22 -14.77 -13.88 37.80
CA SER A 22 -15.99 -13.85 37.01
C SER A 22 -15.65 -14.44 35.65
N PRO A 23 -16.35 -15.48 35.18
CA PRO A 23 -16.13 -15.97 33.83
C PRO A 23 -16.31 -14.80 32.84
N PRO A 24 -15.43 -14.65 31.84
CA PRO A 24 -15.51 -13.54 30.91
C PRO A 24 -16.91 -13.49 30.29
N ASP A 25 -17.61 -12.37 30.49
CA ASP A 25 -18.98 -12.18 30.02
C ASP A 25 -19.04 -12.52 28.53
N ALA A 26 -20.03 -13.31 28.09
CA ALA A 26 -20.14 -13.82 26.72
C ALA A 26 -20.14 -12.71 25.63
N SER A 27 -20.43 -11.46 26.01
CA SER A 27 -20.30 -10.27 25.17
C SER A 27 -18.85 -9.91 24.82
N SER A 28 -17.89 -10.16 25.73
CA SER A 28 -16.45 -9.93 25.52
C SER A 28 -15.86 -10.91 24.50
N GLN A 29 -16.27 -12.18 24.55
CA GLN A 29 -15.83 -13.22 23.60
C GLN A 29 -16.33 -12.95 22.18
N PHE A 30 -17.57 -12.48 22.02
CA PHE A 30 -18.11 -12.11 20.71
C PHE A 30 -17.38 -10.89 20.10
N GLN A 31 -17.00 -9.91 20.92
CA GLN A 31 -16.21 -8.76 20.47
C GLN A 31 -14.80 -9.18 20.05
N GLU A 32 -14.13 -10.03 20.82
CA GLU A 32 -12.80 -10.53 20.50
C GLU A 32 -12.79 -11.36 19.20
N GLN A 33 -13.80 -12.21 19.00
CA GLN A 33 -13.98 -12.97 17.76
C GLN A 33 -14.19 -12.06 16.53
N LYS A 34 -15.01 -11.01 16.66
CA LYS A 34 -15.24 -10.06 15.56
C LYS A 34 -13.99 -9.26 15.20
N VAL A 35 -13.19 -8.87 16.20
CA VAL A 35 -11.91 -8.19 16.00
C VAL A 35 -10.91 -9.12 15.30
N ALA A 36 -10.82 -10.38 15.74
CA ALA A 36 -9.97 -11.37 15.10
C ALA A 36 -10.37 -11.63 13.64
N GLU A 37 -11.68 -11.67 13.36
CA GLU A 37 -12.18 -11.85 11.99
C GLU A 37 -11.90 -10.64 11.10
N LEU A 38 -12.14 -9.41 11.59
CA LEU A 38 -11.82 -8.19 10.84
C LEU A 38 -10.31 -8.08 10.57
N ALA A 39 -9.47 -8.47 11.53
CA ALA A 39 -8.03 -8.50 11.34
C ALA A 39 -7.60 -9.49 10.25
N ARG A 40 -8.22 -10.68 10.20
CA ARG A 40 -7.98 -11.66 9.12
C ARG A 40 -8.42 -11.13 7.76
N GLN A 41 -9.60 -10.52 7.70
CA GLN A 41 -10.12 -9.94 6.46
C GLN A 41 -9.22 -8.80 5.95
N LYS A 42 -8.78 -7.92 6.85
CA LYS A 42 -7.85 -6.85 6.51
C LYS A 42 -6.51 -7.41 6.04
N ALA A 43 -5.95 -8.41 6.72
CA ALA A 43 -4.69 -9.03 6.30
C ALA A 43 -4.78 -9.67 4.91
N GLU A 44 -5.89 -10.36 4.63
CA GLU A 44 -6.15 -10.94 3.30
C GLU A 44 -6.33 -9.84 2.22
N GLN A 45 -7.02 -8.74 2.55
CA GLN A 45 -7.14 -7.59 1.66
C GLN A 45 -5.79 -6.92 1.39
N ASP A 46 -4.98 -6.72 2.43
CA ASP A 46 -3.66 -6.11 2.31
C ASP A 46 -2.74 -6.99 1.45
N LYS A 47 -2.78 -8.32 1.63
CA LYS A 47 -2.07 -9.29 0.78
C LYS A 47 -2.53 -9.22 -0.68
N LYS A 48 -3.84 -9.16 -0.93
CA LYS A 48 -4.38 -9.02 -2.30
C LYS A 48 -3.94 -7.71 -2.95
N ARG A 49 -3.89 -6.61 -2.19
CA ARG A 49 -3.40 -5.31 -2.68
C ARG A 49 -1.93 -5.36 -3.05
N GLU A 50 -1.09 -5.98 -2.20
CA GLU A 50 0.34 -6.15 -2.47
C GLU A 50 0.57 -7.02 -3.72
N GLN A 51 -0.12 -8.15 -3.84
CA GLN A 51 -0.05 -9.01 -5.01
C GLN A 51 -0.48 -8.30 -6.28
N LYS A 52 -1.58 -7.53 -6.22
CA LYS A 52 -2.06 -6.75 -7.36
C LYS A 52 -1.07 -5.66 -7.75
N GLN A 53 -0.49 -4.96 -6.78
CA GLN A 53 0.55 -3.96 -7.03
C GLN A 53 1.77 -4.60 -7.69
N ALA A 54 2.24 -5.74 -7.17
CA ALA A 54 3.36 -6.47 -7.76
C ALA A 54 3.07 -6.86 -9.22
N ALA A 55 1.88 -7.37 -9.52
CA ALA A 55 1.48 -7.70 -10.89
C ALA A 55 1.52 -6.49 -11.83
N TYR A 56 1.03 -5.32 -11.39
CA TYR A 56 1.08 -4.09 -12.18
C TYR A 56 2.51 -3.58 -12.36
N LEU A 57 3.36 -3.67 -11.33
CA LEU A 57 4.76 -3.29 -11.44
C LEU A 57 5.56 -4.23 -12.34
N GLN A 58 5.22 -5.52 -12.39
CA GLN A 58 5.84 -6.46 -13.33
C GLN A 58 5.57 -6.08 -14.78
N VAL A 59 4.34 -5.65 -15.10
CA VAL A 59 4.01 -5.12 -16.43
C VAL A 59 4.92 -3.94 -16.82
N VAL A 60 5.26 -3.08 -15.85
CA VAL A 60 6.22 -1.99 -16.10
C VAL A 60 7.62 -2.54 -16.28
N ARG A 61 8.07 -3.50 -15.47
CA ARG A 61 9.40 -4.10 -15.60
C ARG A 61 9.61 -4.73 -16.98
N ASP A 62 8.63 -5.50 -17.47
CA ASP A 62 8.70 -6.25 -18.73
C ASP A 62 8.93 -5.36 -19.97
N SER A 63 8.69 -4.07 -19.84
CA SER A 63 8.82 -3.08 -20.91
C SER A 63 10.10 -2.25 -20.89
N LEU A 64 10.89 -2.38 -19.83
CA LEU A 64 12.14 -1.66 -19.66
C LEU A 64 13.27 -2.41 -20.36
N LYS A 65 14.34 -1.69 -20.72
CA LYS A 65 15.55 -2.31 -21.29
C LYS A 65 16.30 -3.16 -20.27
N ASP A 66 16.28 -2.75 -19.00
CA ASP A 66 16.84 -3.49 -17.86
C ASP A 66 15.76 -3.59 -16.76
N PRO A 67 14.93 -4.66 -16.77
CA PRO A 67 13.84 -4.86 -15.83
C PRO A 67 14.26 -4.94 -14.35
N ASP A 68 15.45 -5.49 -14.11
CA ASP A 68 16.00 -5.72 -12.76
C ASP A 68 16.49 -4.41 -12.13
N SER A 69 16.88 -3.43 -12.95
CA SER A 69 17.28 -2.10 -12.49
C SER A 69 16.10 -1.18 -12.10
N ALA A 70 14.86 -1.61 -12.30
CA ALA A 70 13.70 -0.73 -12.19
C ALA A 70 13.49 -0.22 -10.75
N GLN A 71 13.48 1.10 -10.61
CA GLN A 71 13.22 1.84 -9.38
C GLN A 71 11.88 2.56 -9.50
N PHE A 72 10.99 2.35 -8.53
CA PHE A 72 9.65 2.93 -8.52
C PHE A 72 9.50 3.96 -7.40
N ARG A 73 8.76 5.04 -7.66
CA ARG A 73 8.38 6.03 -6.63
C ARG A 73 7.01 6.64 -6.91
N ASP A 74 6.45 7.26 -5.86
CA ASP A 74 5.16 7.95 -5.87
C ASP A 74 4.02 7.13 -6.46
N LEU A 75 3.92 5.86 -6.03
CA LEU A 75 2.89 4.94 -6.48
C LEU A 75 1.50 5.39 -6.01
N GLN A 76 0.56 5.52 -6.94
CA GLN A 76 -0.81 5.94 -6.67
C GLN A 76 -1.81 5.01 -7.35
N TRP A 77 -2.81 4.58 -6.60
CA TRP A 77 -3.95 3.83 -7.14
C TRP A 77 -5.07 4.78 -7.55
N SER A 78 -5.57 4.61 -8.78
CA SER A 78 -6.85 5.15 -9.23
C SER A 78 -7.83 3.98 -9.34
N ILE A 79 -8.89 4.00 -8.54
CA ILE A 79 -9.82 2.86 -8.39
C ILE A 79 -11.13 3.21 -9.11
N ASP A 80 -11.78 2.20 -9.70
CA ASP A 80 -13.12 2.32 -10.30
C ASP A 80 -13.24 3.38 -11.42
N HIS A 81 -12.16 3.63 -12.18
CA HIS A 81 -12.25 4.50 -13.35
C HIS A 81 -13.20 3.89 -14.39
N GLU A 82 -14.23 4.64 -14.81
CA GLU A 82 -15.31 4.13 -15.68
C GLU A 82 -14.75 3.44 -16.94
N GLN A 83 -13.82 4.12 -17.61
CA GLN A 83 -13.25 3.68 -18.88
C GLN A 83 -12.11 2.65 -18.73
N TYR A 84 -11.36 2.69 -17.63
CA TYR A 84 -10.05 2.01 -17.53
C TYR A 84 -9.92 1.05 -16.34
N GLY A 85 -10.90 1.05 -15.44
CA GLY A 85 -10.89 0.29 -14.20
C GLY A 85 -9.74 0.72 -13.28
N ASP A 86 -9.33 -0.20 -12.42
CA ASP A 86 -8.25 0.07 -11.47
C ASP A 86 -6.92 0.27 -12.19
N SER A 87 -6.26 1.37 -11.85
CA SER A 87 -5.02 1.81 -12.46
C SER A 87 -3.96 2.06 -11.40
N LEU A 88 -2.72 1.68 -11.69
CA LEU A 88 -1.54 2.02 -10.88
C LEU A 88 -0.67 2.99 -11.65
N CYS A 89 -0.42 4.13 -11.02
CA CYS A 89 0.36 5.23 -11.56
C CYS A 89 1.62 5.42 -10.72
N GLY A 90 2.65 6.03 -11.28
CA GLY A 90 3.83 6.44 -10.54
C GLY A 90 4.98 6.84 -11.45
N TRP A 91 6.19 6.83 -10.91
CA TRP A 91 7.40 7.07 -11.67
C TRP A 91 8.30 5.85 -11.65
N VAL A 92 8.98 5.61 -12.77
CA VAL A 92 9.96 4.54 -12.93
C VAL A 92 11.26 5.09 -13.50
N ASN A 93 12.38 4.67 -12.95
CA ASN A 93 13.71 4.87 -13.52
C ASN A 93 14.36 3.50 -13.72
N ALA A 94 15.07 3.33 -14.83
CA ALA A 94 15.76 2.10 -15.16
C ALA A 94 16.98 2.40 -16.04
N LYS A 95 17.88 1.43 -16.13
CA LYS A 95 19.01 1.50 -17.04
C LYS A 95 18.55 1.27 -18.47
N ASN A 96 19.15 2.00 -19.39
CA ASN A 96 19.00 1.75 -20.83
C ASN A 96 19.97 0.67 -21.32
N SER A 97 19.99 0.44 -22.65
CA SER A 97 20.86 -0.55 -23.29
C SER A 97 22.36 -0.30 -23.08
N LEU A 98 22.75 0.91 -22.67
CA LEU A 98 24.14 1.29 -22.35
C LEU A 98 24.46 1.12 -20.85
N GLY A 99 23.50 0.70 -20.03
CA GLY A 99 23.67 0.45 -18.60
C GLY A 99 23.53 1.69 -17.71
N TRP A 100 23.12 2.85 -18.27
CA TRP A 100 22.97 4.10 -17.52
C TRP A 100 21.52 4.38 -17.17
N TYR A 101 21.28 4.91 -15.97
CA TYR A 101 19.97 5.45 -15.61
C TYR A 101 19.70 6.73 -16.39
N VAL A 102 18.51 6.82 -16.98
CA VAL A 102 18.09 7.95 -17.85
C VAL A 102 17.19 8.95 -17.13
N GLY A 103 16.74 8.63 -15.91
CA GLY A 103 15.88 9.48 -15.11
C GLY A 103 14.51 8.85 -14.87
N PHE A 104 13.75 9.47 -13.97
CA PHE A 104 12.40 9.01 -13.66
C PHE A 104 11.42 9.48 -14.73
N HIS A 105 10.67 8.53 -15.26
CA HIS A 105 9.59 8.75 -16.22
C HIS A 105 8.25 8.31 -15.64
N PRO A 106 7.16 9.03 -15.95
CA PRO A 106 5.85 8.66 -15.45
C PRO A 106 5.35 7.39 -16.18
N PHE A 107 4.59 6.56 -15.47
CA PHE A 107 3.92 5.39 -16.05
C PHE A 107 2.50 5.25 -15.50
N ALA A 108 1.67 4.55 -16.28
CA ALA A 108 0.39 4.03 -15.81
C ALA A 108 0.14 2.62 -16.38
N VAL A 109 -0.45 1.79 -15.54
CA VAL A 109 -0.96 0.46 -15.91
C VAL A 109 -2.42 0.41 -15.51
N THR A 110 -3.30 0.04 -16.45
CA THR A 110 -4.76 0.03 -16.28
C THR A 110 -5.30 -1.40 -16.29
N ALA A 111 -6.41 -1.65 -15.59
CA ALA A 111 -7.07 -2.96 -15.58
C ALA A 111 -7.71 -3.31 -16.93
N LYS A 112 -8.26 -2.29 -17.61
CA LYS A 112 -8.90 -2.41 -18.93
C LYS A 112 -8.02 -1.78 -20.01
N PRO A 113 -8.16 -2.22 -21.27
CA PRO A 113 -7.35 -1.68 -22.35
C PRO A 113 -7.68 -0.24 -22.73
N LEU A 114 -6.64 0.53 -23.06
CA LEU A 114 -6.79 1.87 -23.63
C LEU A 114 -7.23 1.76 -25.10
N LYS A 115 -8.15 2.62 -25.55
CA LYS A 115 -8.50 2.71 -26.98
C LYS A 115 -7.23 3.07 -27.77
N GLY A 116 -6.76 2.17 -28.63
CA GLY A 116 -5.53 2.33 -29.42
C GLY A 116 -4.29 1.62 -28.86
N SER A 117 -4.37 1.02 -27.67
CA SER A 117 -3.36 0.10 -27.13
C SER A 117 -4.03 -1.23 -26.74
N PRO A 118 -4.06 -2.22 -27.67
CA PRO A 118 -4.85 -3.45 -27.49
C PRO A 118 -4.38 -4.33 -26.33
N GLU A 119 -3.15 -4.13 -25.84
CA GLU A 119 -2.63 -4.85 -24.66
C GLU A 119 -3.00 -4.18 -23.33
N GLY A 120 -3.58 -2.98 -23.38
CA GLY A 120 -4.09 -2.28 -22.21
C GLY A 120 -3.07 -1.96 -21.13
N ARG A 121 -1.80 -1.99 -21.51
CA ARG A 121 -0.71 -2.00 -20.58
C ARG A 121 0.37 -1.11 -21.11
N LEU A 122 0.64 -0.12 -20.27
CA LEU A 122 1.85 0.68 -20.22
C LEU A 122 1.97 1.84 -21.21
N ILE A 123 2.25 3.00 -20.63
CA ILE A 123 2.93 4.09 -21.33
C ILE A 123 4.25 4.36 -20.62
N LEU A 124 5.34 3.95 -21.25
CA LEU A 124 6.67 4.49 -20.99
C LEU A 124 7.01 5.47 -22.12
N PRO A 125 7.59 6.63 -21.84
CA PRO A 125 8.46 7.26 -22.81
C PRO A 125 9.68 6.33 -22.94
N THR A 126 9.68 5.47 -23.95
CA THR A 126 10.97 5.04 -24.49
C THR A 126 11.73 6.28 -24.91
N GLU A 127 13.07 6.23 -24.88
CA GLU A 127 14.08 7.27 -25.13
C GLU A 127 13.86 8.21 -26.36
N ALA A 128 12.75 8.10 -27.08
CA ALA A 128 12.26 9.07 -28.05
C ALA A 128 11.92 10.40 -27.37
N ASP A 129 12.92 11.26 -27.29
CA ASP A 129 12.88 12.71 -27.12
C ASP A 129 12.10 13.40 -28.26
N ASP A 130 10.88 12.95 -28.54
CA ASP A 130 9.93 13.72 -29.32
C ASP A 130 8.88 14.30 -28.38
N SER A 131 8.82 15.64 -28.37
CA SER A 131 7.84 16.45 -27.66
C SER A 131 6.39 15.97 -27.83
N GLN A 132 6.05 15.33 -28.96
CA GLN A 132 4.71 14.78 -29.15
C GLN A 132 4.45 13.53 -28.31
N THR A 133 5.44 12.65 -28.16
CA THR A 133 5.33 11.43 -27.37
C THR A 133 5.14 11.77 -25.89
N GLN A 134 5.86 12.77 -25.37
CA GLN A 134 5.66 13.24 -23.99
C GLN A 134 4.25 13.80 -23.75
N ARG A 135 3.71 14.55 -24.71
CA ARG A 135 2.34 15.09 -24.60
C ARG A 135 1.29 13.99 -24.67
N ILE A 136 1.45 13.01 -25.56
CA ILE A 136 0.54 11.86 -25.66
C ILE A 136 0.55 11.07 -24.34
N ASN A 137 1.73 10.86 -23.75
CA ASN A 137 1.86 10.14 -22.50
C ASN A 137 1.16 10.85 -21.35
N LEU A 138 1.31 12.18 -21.25
CA LEU A 138 0.66 12.98 -20.21
C LEU A 138 -0.87 12.95 -20.34
N VAL A 139 -1.41 13.10 -21.55
CA VAL A 139 -2.86 13.03 -21.81
C VAL A 139 -3.42 11.66 -21.42
N MET A 140 -2.69 10.59 -21.70
CA MET A 140 -3.13 9.23 -21.37
C MET A 140 -3.06 8.94 -19.86
N LEU A 141 -2.13 9.55 -19.13
CA LEU A 141 -2.07 9.48 -17.67
C LEU A 141 -3.30 10.15 -17.04
N GLU A 142 -3.65 11.35 -17.50
CA GLU A 142 -4.87 12.05 -17.05
C GLU A 142 -6.12 11.21 -17.36
N GLN A 143 -6.19 10.63 -18.56
CA GLN A 143 -7.29 9.76 -18.95
C GLN A 143 -7.39 8.52 -18.06
N ALA A 144 -6.27 7.92 -17.63
CA ALA A 144 -6.25 6.79 -16.69
C ALA A 144 -6.68 7.18 -15.26
N GLY A 145 -7.06 8.44 -15.01
CA GLY A 145 -7.34 8.95 -13.68
C GLY A 145 -6.08 9.07 -12.82
N CYS A 146 -4.90 9.09 -13.44
CA CYS A 146 -3.62 9.31 -12.78
C CYS A 146 -3.38 10.82 -12.68
N GLY A 147 -3.80 11.41 -11.55
CA GLY A 147 -3.43 12.79 -11.20
C GLY A 147 -1.99 12.84 -10.69
N LEU A 148 -1.00 12.74 -11.59
CA LEU A 148 0.38 12.96 -11.20
C LEU A 148 0.52 14.42 -10.78
N SER A 149 0.62 14.66 -9.47
CA SER A 149 1.02 15.96 -8.95
C SER A 149 2.47 16.18 -9.39
N LEU A 150 2.63 16.88 -10.51
CA LEU A 150 3.92 17.36 -11.02
C LEU A 150 4.42 18.48 -10.08
N ASN A 151 4.78 18.14 -8.85
CA ASN A 151 5.68 18.99 -8.08
C ASN A 151 7.09 18.71 -8.62
N VAL A 152 7.40 19.35 -9.74
CA VAL A 152 8.77 19.52 -10.23
C VAL A 152 9.39 20.70 -9.49
#